data_AF-A0A7S2XNE2-F1
#
_entry.id   AF-A0A7S2XNE2-F1
#
_cell.length_a   1.000
_cell.length_b   1.000
_cell.length_c   1.000
_cell.angle_alpha   90.00
_cell.angle_beta   90.00
_cell.angle_gamma   90.00
#
_symmetry.space_group_name_H-M   'P 1'
#
loop_
_entity.id
_entity.type
_entity.pdbx_description
1 polymer ?
#
loop_
_entity_poly.entity_id
_entity_poly.type
_entity_poly.pdbx_seq_one_letter_code
_entity_poly.pdbx_strand_id
1 'polypeptide(L)'
;MVARDKRTTISKTREVLDEARGGILFIDEAYTLGMVSRRSNRADTAQDAIAELVASMDESSRTGGASDENAPLIILAGFPMEMQSFLVNQPELRTRFPLTFEFPDYSCLELAQIFADLSHAKGFDLDSNLSISDIAKLLDKETTASWRTEHNGRLSEMLLTGARTEVRKRMRAAQFEDVDDVDPQLIMREDIENVMHEDFK
;
A
#
# COMPACT_ATOMS: atom_id res chain seq x y z
N MET A 1 8.28 13.88 10.41
CA MET A 1 7.74 14.32 11.72
C MET A 1 8.77 14.19 12.84
N VAL A 2 9.33 13.01 13.12
CA VAL A 2 10.29 12.82 14.25
C VAL A 2 11.71 13.30 13.92
N ALA A 3 12.39 13.95 14.87
CA ALA A 3 13.79 14.39 14.77
C ALA A 3 14.69 13.75 15.86
N ARG A 4 15.97 14.15 15.89
CA ARG A 4 16.96 13.63 16.85
C ARG A 4 16.76 14.15 18.27
N ASP A 5 16.12 15.31 18.44
CA ASP A 5 15.87 15.97 19.71
C ASP A 5 14.42 16.44 19.81
N LYS A 6 13.96 16.64 21.06
CA LYS A 6 12.58 17.04 21.39
C LYS A 6 12.14 18.34 20.73
N ARG A 7 12.95 19.40 20.84
CA ARG A 7 12.58 20.74 20.34
C ARG A 7 12.36 20.71 18.83
N THR A 8 13.29 20.10 18.11
CA THR A 8 13.18 19.95 16.66
C THR A 8 11.99 19.06 16.28
N THR A 9 11.70 18.02 17.06
CA THR A 9 10.57 17.13 16.81
C THR A 9 9.24 17.86 16.94
N ILE A 10 9.04 18.60 18.04
CA ILE A 10 7.84 19.42 18.24
C ILE A 10 7.66 20.43 17.10
N SER A 11 8.74 21.15 16.76
CA SER A 11 8.70 22.16 15.68
C SER A 11 8.31 21.54 14.34
N LYS A 12 8.88 20.38 13.99
CA LYS A 12 8.58 19.69 12.73
C LYS A 12 7.18 19.09 12.72
N THR A 13 6.70 18.57 13.83
CA THR A 13 5.33 18.05 13.92
C THR A 13 4.32 19.18 13.72
N ARG A 14 4.55 20.35 14.32
CA ARG A 14 3.72 21.56 14.10
C ARG A 14 3.76 22.03 12.66
N GLU A 15 4.94 22.11 12.06
CA GLU A 15 5.11 22.52 10.67
C GLU A 15 4.29 21.63 9.72
N VAL A 16 4.36 20.30 9.90
CA VAL A 16 3.57 19.34 9.11
C VAL A 16 2.06 19.48 9.36
N LEU A 17 1.64 19.73 10.61
CA LEU A 17 0.23 19.99 10.94
C LEU A 17 -0.28 21.28 10.31
N ASP A 18 0.55 22.34 10.33
CA ASP A 18 0.25 23.64 9.75
C ASP A 18 0.16 23.56 8.22
N GLU A 19 1.06 22.81 7.57
CA GLU A 19 1.02 22.53 6.14
C GLU A 19 -0.25 21.77 5.72
N ALA A 20 -0.77 20.90 6.58
CA ALA A 20 -1.97 20.10 6.30
C ALA A 20 -3.29 20.84 6.59
N ARG A 21 -3.26 22.05 7.15
CA ARG A 21 -4.46 22.80 7.54
C ARG A 21 -5.47 22.92 6.40
N GLY A 22 -6.74 22.65 6.71
CA GLY A 22 -7.85 22.65 5.74
C GLY A 22 -7.81 21.49 4.73
N GLY A 23 -6.87 20.55 4.90
CA GLY A 23 -6.68 19.39 4.04
C GLY A 23 -6.59 18.08 4.81
N ILE A 24 -5.74 17.18 4.34
CA ILE A 24 -5.55 15.84 4.92
C ILE A 24 -4.10 15.66 5.34
N LEU A 25 -3.88 15.21 6.57
CA LEU A 25 -2.60 14.70 7.03
C LEU A 25 -2.66 13.17 7.04
N PHE A 26 -2.06 12.54 6.03
CA PHE A 26 -1.96 11.09 5.93
C PHE A 26 -0.61 10.62 6.52
N ILE A 27 -0.66 9.78 7.55
CA ILE A 27 0.51 9.20 8.21
C ILE A 27 0.55 7.71 7.92
N ASP A 28 1.37 7.33 6.94
CA ASP A 28 1.62 5.94 6.61
C ASP A 28 2.52 5.26 7.65
N GLU A 29 2.32 3.96 7.84
CA GLU A 29 2.97 3.13 8.87
C GLU A 29 3.03 3.83 10.25
N ALA A 30 1.89 4.40 10.69
CA ALA A 30 1.83 5.27 11.87
C ALA A 30 2.32 4.57 13.15
N TYR A 31 2.19 3.24 13.23
CA TYR A 31 2.69 2.42 14.33
C TYR A 31 4.20 2.55 14.57
N THR A 32 4.97 2.96 13.55
CA THR A 32 6.41 3.21 13.68
C THR A 32 6.74 4.33 14.69
N LEU A 33 5.81 5.27 14.91
CA LEU A 33 5.91 6.28 15.97
C LEU A 33 5.93 5.65 17.37
N GLY A 34 5.27 4.50 17.56
CA GLY A 34 5.26 3.77 18.84
C GLY A 34 6.37 2.73 18.99
N MET A 35 7.03 2.31 17.91
CA MET A 35 8.00 1.21 17.91
C MET A 35 9.44 1.61 18.22
N VAL A 36 9.72 2.89 18.46
CA VAL A 36 11.09 3.37 18.58
C VAL A 36 11.79 2.75 19.80
N SER A 37 12.88 2.02 19.53
CA SER A 37 13.55 1.13 20.48
C SER A 37 14.00 1.83 21.76
N ARG A 38 13.70 1.20 22.91
CA ARG A 38 14.10 1.59 24.28
C ARG A 38 15.61 1.83 24.49
N ARG A 39 16.46 1.55 23.50
CA ARG A 39 17.91 1.75 23.52
C ARG A 39 18.38 3.06 22.89
N SER A 40 17.46 3.94 22.48
CA SER A 40 17.81 5.21 21.83
C SER A 40 16.99 6.38 22.38
N ASN A 41 17.59 7.57 22.50
CA ASN A 41 16.88 8.84 22.79
C ASN A 41 15.78 9.18 21.76
N ARG A 42 15.59 8.38 20.70
CA ARG A 42 14.51 8.55 19.74
C ARG A 42 13.16 8.06 20.26
N ALA A 43 13.13 7.20 21.29
CA ALA A 43 11.88 6.76 21.91
C ALA A 43 11.13 7.96 22.51
N ASP A 44 11.85 8.82 23.22
CA ASP A 44 11.28 10.02 23.85
C ASP A 44 10.79 11.04 22.80
N THR A 45 11.54 11.22 21.70
CA THR A 45 11.13 12.18 20.66
C THR A 45 9.92 11.72 19.86
N ALA A 46 9.72 10.42 19.68
CA ALA A 46 8.51 9.91 19.04
C ALA A 46 7.26 10.10 19.92
N GLN A 47 7.40 9.94 21.23
CA GLN A 47 6.33 10.30 22.18
C GLN A 47 6.03 11.80 22.15
N ASP A 48 7.05 12.66 22.04
CA ASP A 48 6.84 14.11 21.88
C ASP A 48 6.04 14.44 20.61
N ALA A 49 6.27 13.72 19.50
CA ALA A 49 5.48 13.90 18.27
C ALA A 49 4.02 13.47 18.45
N ILE A 50 3.77 12.35 19.13
CA ILE A 50 2.41 11.88 19.43
C ILE A 50 1.69 12.88 20.35
N ALA A 51 2.37 13.37 21.39
CA ALA A 51 1.81 14.36 22.30
C ALA A 51 1.42 15.65 21.57
N GLU A 52 2.23 16.11 20.62
CA GLU A 52 1.92 17.29 19.82
C GLU A 52 0.74 17.05 18.85
N LEU A 53 0.64 15.84 18.25
CA LEU A 53 -0.53 15.45 17.46
C LEU A 53 -1.83 15.50 18.29
N VAL A 54 -1.81 14.91 19.48
CA VAL A 54 -2.97 14.92 20.40
C VAL A 54 -3.29 16.36 20.81
N ALA A 55 -2.30 17.16 21.19
CA ALA A 55 -2.51 18.56 21.57
C ALA A 55 -3.19 19.38 20.46
N SER A 56 -2.81 19.16 19.20
CA SER A 56 -3.42 19.82 18.04
C SER A 56 -4.89 19.40 17.83
N MET A 57 -5.21 18.12 18.04
CA MET A 57 -6.60 17.63 17.99
C MET A 57 -7.45 18.21 19.14
N ASP A 58 -6.87 18.36 20.34
CA ASP A 58 -7.52 18.98 21.51
C ASP A 58 -7.78 20.46 21.31
N GLU A 59 -6.85 21.19 20.72
CA GLU A 59 -7.03 22.61 20.41
C GLU A 59 -8.17 22.83 19.42
N SER A 60 -8.20 22.03 18.34
CA SER A 60 -9.23 22.10 17.30
C SER A 60 -10.62 21.80 17.88
N SER A 61 -10.76 20.69 18.60
CA SER A 61 -12.03 20.30 19.24
C SER A 61 -12.58 21.26 20.31
N ARG A 62 -11.72 22.08 20.94
CA ARG A 62 -12.13 23.06 21.97
C ARG A 62 -12.54 24.41 21.41
N THR A 63 -12.10 24.77 20.20
CA THR A 63 -12.29 26.15 19.69
C THR A 63 -13.64 26.41 19.03
N GLY A 64 -14.41 25.38 18.67
CA GLY A 64 -15.87 25.46 18.40
C GLY A 64 -16.34 26.54 17.42
N GLY A 65 -15.44 27.10 16.62
CA GLY A 65 -15.64 28.22 15.71
C GLY A 65 -14.42 28.39 14.81
N ALA A 66 -14.60 29.07 13.66
CA ALA A 66 -13.69 29.43 12.54
C ALA A 66 -12.28 28.79 12.42
N SER A 67 -11.52 28.64 13.50
CA SER A 67 -10.26 27.87 13.59
C SER A 67 -10.43 26.37 13.33
N ASP A 68 -11.61 25.82 13.61
CA ASP A 68 -11.95 24.40 13.38
C ASP A 68 -12.10 24.10 11.87
N GLU A 69 -12.44 25.10 11.05
CA GLU A 69 -12.58 24.97 9.59
C GLU A 69 -11.25 24.67 8.88
N ASN A 70 -10.12 24.94 9.55
CA ASN A 70 -8.78 24.74 9.02
C ASN A 70 -8.02 23.61 9.72
N ALA A 71 -8.62 22.83 10.63
CA ALA A 71 -7.95 21.65 11.17
C ALA A 71 -7.81 20.56 10.08
N PRO A 72 -6.65 19.88 9.96
CA PRO A 72 -6.51 18.78 9.02
C PRO A 72 -7.36 17.58 9.44
N LEU A 73 -7.93 16.86 8.45
CA LEU A 73 -8.36 15.48 8.64
C LEU A 73 -7.10 14.60 8.77
N ILE A 74 -6.89 13.99 9.94
CA ILE A 74 -5.73 13.12 10.17
C ILE A 74 -6.14 11.66 9.90
N ILE A 75 -5.38 10.98 9.06
CA ILE A 75 -5.57 9.56 8.75
C ILE A 75 -4.30 8.81 9.15
N LEU A 76 -4.45 7.81 10.02
CA LEU A 76 -3.37 6.88 10.36
C LEU A 76 -3.55 5.60 9.54
N ALA A 77 -2.50 5.19 8.84
CA ALA A 77 -2.48 3.95 8.08
C ALA A 77 -1.35 3.03 8.55
N GLY A 78 -1.50 1.74 8.29
CA GLY A 78 -0.53 0.72 8.63
C GLY A 78 -1.15 -0.67 8.71
N PHE A 79 -0.32 -1.68 8.93
CA PHE A 79 -0.77 -3.05 9.05
C PHE A 79 -1.71 -3.25 10.26
N PRO A 80 -2.78 -4.08 10.13
CA PRO A 80 -3.83 -4.15 11.15
C PRO A 80 -3.32 -4.53 12.55
N MET A 81 -2.44 -5.53 12.64
CA MET A 81 -1.93 -6.02 13.92
C MET A 81 -1.05 -4.99 14.63
N GLU A 82 -0.18 -4.33 13.86
CA GLU A 82 0.73 -3.29 14.31
C GLU A 82 -0.04 -2.05 14.76
N MET A 83 -1.07 -1.65 14.01
CA MET A 83 -1.95 -0.54 14.36
C MET A 83 -2.76 -0.83 15.62
N GLN A 84 -3.30 -2.04 15.78
CA GLN A 84 -3.99 -2.44 17.01
C GLN A 84 -3.04 -2.36 18.22
N SER A 85 -1.83 -2.93 18.10
CA SER A 85 -0.81 -2.86 19.15
C SER A 85 -0.41 -1.41 19.47
N PHE A 86 -0.23 -0.59 18.44
CA PHE A 86 0.12 0.83 18.58
C PHE A 86 -0.96 1.61 19.36
N LEU A 87 -2.23 1.48 18.97
CA LEU A 87 -3.34 2.17 19.62
C LEU A 87 -3.61 1.66 21.04
N VAL A 88 -3.35 0.39 21.33
CA VAL A 88 -3.41 -0.15 22.71
C VAL A 88 -2.33 0.48 23.59
N ASN A 89 -1.13 0.68 23.05
CA ASN A 89 -0.01 1.30 23.77
C ASN A 89 -0.09 2.83 23.86
N GLN A 90 -0.96 3.47 23.07
CA GLN A 90 -1.15 4.92 22.99
C GLN A 90 -2.62 5.28 23.28
N PRO A 91 -3.08 5.13 24.54
CA PRO A 91 -4.49 5.33 24.88
C PRO A 91 -4.97 6.75 24.59
N GLU A 92 -4.11 7.76 24.75
CA GLU A 92 -4.40 9.15 24.43
C GLU A 92 -4.76 9.32 22.95
N LEU A 93 -3.94 8.73 22.07
CA LEU A 93 -4.16 8.75 20.63
C LEU A 93 -5.44 7.97 20.26
N ARG A 94 -5.64 6.78 20.84
CA ARG A 94 -6.81 5.92 20.55
C ARG A 94 -8.14 6.65 20.75
N THR A 95 -8.27 7.50 21.76
CA THR A 95 -9.52 8.24 22.00
C THR A 95 -9.87 9.25 20.90
N ARG A 96 -8.89 9.65 20.07
CA ARG A 96 -9.06 10.64 18.99
C ARG A 96 -9.27 10.04 17.61
N PHE A 97 -9.15 8.73 17.49
CA PHE A 97 -9.45 7.98 16.27
C PHE A 97 -10.63 7.02 16.51
N PRO A 98 -11.87 7.54 16.56
CA PRO A 98 -13.06 6.72 16.80
C PRO A 98 -13.48 5.88 15.59
N LEU A 99 -13.02 6.22 14.38
CA LEU A 99 -13.32 5.52 13.14
C LEU A 99 -12.12 4.66 12.75
N THR A 100 -12.38 3.36 12.57
CA THR A 100 -11.42 2.40 12.03
C THR A 100 -12.00 1.77 10.78
N PHE A 101 -11.22 1.79 9.71
CA PHE A 101 -11.55 1.11 8.45
C PHE A 101 -10.53 0.00 8.23
N GLU A 102 -11.02 -1.23 8.08
CA GLU A 102 -10.20 -2.38 7.75
C GLU A 102 -10.35 -2.67 6.25
N PHE A 103 -9.22 -2.76 5.55
CA PHE A 103 -9.18 -3.13 4.14
C PHE A 103 -8.74 -4.60 4.06
N PRO A 104 -9.65 -5.54 3.72
CA PRO A 104 -9.29 -6.95 3.62
C PRO A 104 -8.36 -7.18 2.42
N ASP A 105 -7.59 -8.26 2.51
CA ASP A 105 -6.78 -8.72 1.37
C ASP A 105 -7.66 -9.13 0.19
N TYR A 106 -7.17 -8.90 -1.02
CA TYR A 106 -7.87 -9.37 -2.22
C TYR A 106 -7.80 -10.90 -2.33
N SER A 107 -8.91 -11.49 -2.73
CA SER A 107 -8.95 -12.88 -3.18
C SER A 107 -8.16 -13.07 -4.48
N CYS A 108 -7.76 -14.30 -4.80
CA CYS A 108 -7.11 -14.60 -6.08
C CYS A 108 -7.95 -14.17 -7.29
N LEU A 109 -9.29 -14.18 -7.16
CA LEU A 109 -10.19 -13.73 -8.21
C LEU A 109 -10.14 -12.22 -8.39
N GLU A 110 -10.14 -11.45 -7.29
CA GLU A 110 -9.99 -10.00 -7.33
C GLU A 110 -8.61 -9.59 -7.83
N LEU A 111 -7.54 -10.27 -7.41
CA LEU A 111 -6.18 -10.04 -7.91
C LEU A 111 -6.07 -10.30 -9.42
N ALA A 112 -6.71 -11.36 -9.92
CA ALA A 112 -6.79 -11.65 -11.34
C ALA A 112 -7.59 -10.59 -12.11
N GLN A 113 -8.68 -10.09 -11.53
CA GLN A 113 -9.46 -8.99 -12.11
C GLN A 113 -8.63 -7.70 -12.17
N ILE A 114 -7.96 -7.32 -11.08
CA ILE A 114 -7.07 -6.15 -11.03
C ILE A 114 -5.97 -6.29 -12.08
N PHE A 115 -5.38 -7.48 -12.23
CA PHE A 115 -4.38 -7.73 -13.26
C PHE A 115 -4.94 -7.50 -14.68
N ALA A 116 -6.15 -7.99 -14.97
CA ALA A 116 -6.78 -7.78 -16.27
C ALA A 116 -7.09 -6.30 -16.54
N ASP A 117 -7.63 -5.60 -15.55
CA ASP A 117 -7.94 -4.17 -15.64
C ASP A 117 -6.65 -3.34 -15.85
N LEU A 118 -5.58 -3.67 -15.14
CA LEU A 118 -4.26 -3.06 -15.32
C LEU A 118 -3.68 -3.36 -16.70
N SER A 119 -3.81 -4.61 -17.18
CA SER A 119 -3.33 -5.03 -18.51
C SER A 119 -4.02 -4.20 -19.60
N HIS A 120 -5.35 -4.14 -19.56
CA HIS A 120 -6.15 -3.35 -20.49
C HIS A 120 -5.82 -1.86 -20.42
N ALA A 121 -5.68 -1.30 -19.22
CA ALA A 121 -5.27 0.11 -19.04
C ALA A 121 -3.86 0.41 -19.58
N LYS A 122 -2.99 -0.61 -19.72
CA LYS A 122 -1.66 -0.51 -20.33
C LYS A 122 -1.63 -0.89 -21.82
N GLY A 123 -2.79 -1.15 -22.42
CA GLY A 123 -2.94 -1.47 -23.84
C GLY A 123 -2.59 -2.92 -24.19
N PHE A 124 -2.78 -3.84 -23.24
CA PHE A 124 -2.71 -5.28 -23.46
C PHE A 124 -4.10 -5.91 -23.36
N ASP A 125 -4.38 -6.84 -24.25
CA ASP A 125 -5.56 -7.69 -24.21
C ASP A 125 -5.18 -9.09 -23.72
N LEU A 126 -6.11 -9.77 -23.04
CA LEU A 126 -5.93 -11.16 -22.66
C LEU A 126 -6.41 -12.06 -23.80
N ASP A 127 -5.66 -13.14 -24.08
CA ASP A 127 -6.09 -14.14 -25.05
C ASP A 127 -7.47 -14.69 -24.69
N SER A 128 -8.27 -14.98 -25.72
CA SER A 128 -9.62 -15.52 -25.56
C SER A 128 -9.70 -16.82 -24.75
N ASN A 129 -8.60 -17.59 -24.67
CA ASN A 129 -8.48 -18.82 -23.89
C ASN A 129 -7.86 -18.61 -22.49
N LEU A 130 -7.59 -17.35 -22.10
CA LEU A 130 -7.06 -16.98 -20.80
C LEU A 130 -8.13 -16.23 -19.99
N SER A 131 -8.92 -16.98 -19.21
CA SER A 131 -9.95 -16.37 -18.38
C SER A 131 -9.41 -15.84 -17.04
N ILE A 132 -10.11 -14.87 -16.44
CA ILE A 132 -9.84 -14.39 -15.08
C ILE A 132 -9.80 -15.54 -14.07
N SER A 133 -10.70 -16.53 -14.22
CA SER A 133 -10.72 -17.71 -13.35
C SER A 133 -9.48 -18.57 -13.50
N ASP A 134 -8.86 -18.63 -14.68
CA ASP A 134 -7.66 -19.43 -14.88
C ASP A 134 -6.45 -18.76 -14.27
N ILE A 135 -6.32 -17.44 -14.42
CA ILE A 135 -5.30 -16.65 -13.73
C ILE A 135 -5.46 -16.79 -12.22
N ALA A 136 -6.69 -16.70 -11.69
CA ALA A 136 -6.96 -16.88 -10.27
C ALA A 136 -6.54 -18.27 -9.76
N LYS A 137 -6.77 -19.34 -10.54
CA LYS A 137 -6.31 -20.70 -10.20
C LYS A 137 -4.79 -20.81 -10.20
N LEU A 138 -4.12 -20.18 -11.17
CA LEU A 138 -2.64 -20.15 -11.22
C LEU A 138 -2.08 -19.42 -10.00
N LEU A 139 -2.66 -18.27 -9.65
CA LEU A 139 -2.29 -17.53 -8.44
C LEU A 139 -2.45 -18.38 -7.18
N ASP A 140 -3.59 -19.07 -7.03
CA ASP A 140 -3.82 -19.90 -5.85
C ASP A 140 -2.87 -21.11 -5.78
N LYS A 141 -2.56 -21.71 -6.94
CA LYS A 141 -1.69 -22.87 -7.05
C LYS A 141 -0.21 -22.56 -6.82
N GLU A 142 0.27 -21.44 -7.34
CA GLU A 142 1.71 -21.13 -7.39
C GLU A 142 2.16 -20.20 -6.24
N THR A 143 1.23 -19.60 -5.49
CA THR A 143 1.57 -18.72 -4.36
C THR A 143 0.99 -19.21 -3.03
N THR A 144 1.60 -18.80 -1.91
CA THR A 144 1.03 -19.04 -0.57
C THR A 144 0.13 -17.90 -0.13
N ALA A 145 -0.83 -18.17 0.76
CA ALA A 145 -1.70 -17.13 1.32
C ALA A 145 -0.90 -15.99 2.01
N SER A 146 0.15 -16.33 2.77
CA SER A 146 1.00 -15.33 3.42
C SER A 146 1.71 -14.43 2.40
N TRP A 147 2.22 -15.02 1.32
CA TRP A 147 2.90 -14.28 0.26
C TRP A 147 1.92 -13.34 -0.46
N ARG A 148 0.68 -13.80 -0.69
CA ARG A 148 -0.39 -12.96 -1.25
C ARG A 148 -0.79 -11.82 -0.33
N THR A 149 -0.88 -12.02 0.98
CA THR A 149 -1.14 -10.92 1.94
C THR A 149 -0.03 -9.86 1.92
N GLU A 150 1.23 -10.29 1.84
CA GLU A 150 2.38 -9.37 1.82
C GLU A 150 2.44 -8.49 0.57
N HIS A 151 2.06 -9.04 -0.59
CA HIS A 151 2.14 -8.33 -1.87
C HIS A 151 0.80 -7.71 -2.28
N ASN A 152 -0.32 -8.38 -1.97
CA ASN A 152 -1.69 -7.98 -2.25
C ASN A 152 -1.85 -7.32 -3.62
N GLY A 153 -2.32 -6.07 -3.72
CA GLY A 153 -2.46 -5.37 -5.02
C GLY A 153 -1.16 -5.24 -5.83
N ARG A 154 0.01 -5.17 -5.18
CA ARG A 154 1.32 -5.16 -5.86
C ARG A 154 1.58 -6.46 -6.62
N LEU A 155 0.97 -7.57 -6.19
CA LEU A 155 1.03 -8.85 -6.89
C LEU A 155 0.59 -8.69 -8.35
N SER A 156 -0.56 -8.04 -8.59
CA SER A 156 -1.10 -7.86 -9.94
C SER A 156 -0.19 -6.99 -10.81
N GLU A 157 0.49 -6.00 -10.22
CA GLU A 157 1.50 -5.18 -10.93
C GLU A 157 2.77 -5.97 -11.27
N MET A 158 3.24 -6.81 -10.34
CA MET A 158 4.36 -7.72 -10.57
C MET A 158 4.04 -8.69 -11.69
N LEU A 159 2.85 -9.28 -11.66
CA LEU A 159 2.39 -10.20 -12.69
C LEU A 159 2.33 -9.52 -14.06
N LEU A 160 1.79 -8.30 -14.16
CA LEU A 160 1.81 -7.52 -15.41
C LEU A 160 3.23 -7.20 -15.89
N THR A 161 4.14 -6.89 -14.96
CA THR A 161 5.54 -6.62 -15.32
C THR A 161 6.23 -7.87 -15.88
N GLY A 162 5.99 -9.03 -15.27
CA GLY A 162 6.45 -10.32 -15.77
C GLY A 162 5.83 -10.65 -17.12
N ALA A 163 4.50 -10.56 -17.25
CA ALA A 163 3.78 -10.92 -18.48
C ALA A 163 4.28 -10.09 -19.68
N ARG A 164 4.52 -8.79 -19.48
CA ARG A 164 5.12 -7.92 -20.51
C ARG A 164 6.52 -8.36 -20.92
N THR A 165 7.28 -8.94 -20.00
CA THR A 165 8.61 -9.48 -20.28
C THR A 165 8.49 -10.76 -21.11
N GLU A 166 7.57 -11.65 -20.76
CA GLU A 166 7.31 -12.87 -21.53
C GLU A 166 6.77 -12.59 -22.93
N VAL A 167 5.82 -11.67 -23.09
CA VAL A 167 5.34 -11.22 -24.41
C VAL A 167 6.52 -10.74 -25.27
N ARG A 168 7.44 -9.95 -24.71
CA ARG A 168 8.65 -9.51 -25.43
C ARG A 168 9.59 -10.66 -25.78
N LYS A 169 9.76 -11.65 -24.90
CA LYS A 169 10.54 -12.86 -25.19
C LYS A 169 9.90 -13.63 -26.35
N ARG A 170 8.58 -13.84 -26.32
CA ARG A 170 7.80 -14.49 -27.40
C ARG A 170 7.95 -13.75 -28.73
N MET A 171 7.79 -12.42 -28.75
CA MET A 171 7.95 -11.62 -29.97
C MET A 171 9.34 -11.76 -30.59
N ARG A 172 10.39 -11.79 -29.75
CA ARG A 172 11.76 -12.00 -30.23
C ARG A 172 11.94 -13.39 -30.82
N ALA A 173 11.41 -14.42 -30.18
CA ALA A 173 11.47 -15.78 -30.68
C ALA A 173 10.76 -15.92 -32.05
N ALA A 174 9.55 -15.36 -32.17
CA ALA A 174 8.80 -15.35 -33.42
C ALA A 174 9.55 -14.65 -34.56
N GLN A 175 10.24 -13.54 -34.27
CA GLN A 175 11.09 -12.86 -35.25
C GLN A 175 12.28 -13.72 -35.72
N PHE A 176 12.84 -14.57 -34.85
CA PHE A 176 13.90 -15.50 -35.25
C PHE A 176 13.37 -16.68 -36.07
N GLU A 177 12.11 -17.04 -35.89
CA GLU A 177 11.44 -18.15 -36.57
C GLU A 177 10.68 -17.72 -37.85
N ASP A 178 10.81 -16.45 -38.26
CA ASP A 178 10.09 -15.85 -39.40
C ASP A 178 8.55 -16.04 -39.31
N VAL A 179 7.99 -15.92 -38.09
CA VAL A 179 6.55 -15.98 -37.82
C VAL A 179 5.98 -14.55 -37.75
N ASP A 180 5.20 -14.17 -38.76
CA ASP A 180 4.70 -12.79 -38.93
C ASP A 180 3.39 -12.47 -38.19
N ASP A 181 2.69 -13.47 -37.66
CA ASP A 181 1.33 -13.32 -37.09
C ASP A 181 1.31 -13.43 -35.56
N VAL A 182 2.12 -12.60 -34.89
CA VAL A 182 2.12 -12.52 -33.42
C VAL A 182 1.71 -11.13 -32.96
N ASP A 183 0.65 -11.07 -32.18
CA ASP A 183 0.16 -9.83 -31.60
C ASP A 183 1.04 -9.40 -30.40
N PRO A 184 1.72 -8.24 -30.46
CA PRO A 184 2.57 -7.74 -29.38
C PRO A 184 1.79 -7.19 -28.18
N GLN A 185 0.46 -7.05 -28.30
CA GLN A 185 -0.43 -6.56 -27.26
C GLN A 185 -1.24 -7.68 -26.61
N LEU A 186 -1.15 -8.91 -27.11
CA LEU A 186 -1.89 -10.05 -26.56
C LEU A 186 -1.09 -10.78 -25.48
N ILE A 187 -1.65 -10.93 -24.29
CA ILE A 187 -1.09 -11.77 -23.22
C ILE A 187 -1.72 -13.17 -23.31
N MET A 188 -0.88 -14.17 -23.50
CA MET A 188 -1.29 -15.58 -23.61
C MET A 188 -1.10 -16.30 -22.27
N ARG A 189 -1.70 -17.49 -22.17
CA ARG A 189 -1.61 -18.34 -20.97
C ARG A 189 -0.15 -18.67 -20.62
N GLU A 190 0.65 -19.01 -21.62
CA GLU A 190 2.04 -19.40 -21.49
C GLU A 190 2.89 -18.27 -20.88
N ASP A 191 2.57 -17.01 -21.19
CA ASP A 191 3.25 -15.85 -20.59
C ASP A 191 3.03 -15.82 -19.08
N ILE A 192 1.79 -16.07 -18.64
CA ILE A 192 1.44 -16.06 -17.21
C ILE A 192 2.08 -17.26 -16.50
N GLU A 193 2.02 -18.45 -17.10
CA GLU A 193 2.60 -19.66 -16.54
C GLU A 193 4.12 -19.55 -16.37
N ASN A 194 4.82 -18.98 -17.35
CA ASN A 194 6.26 -18.72 -17.27
C ASN A 194 6.60 -17.77 -16.12
N VAL A 195 5.85 -16.66 -15.99
CA VAL A 195 6.06 -15.68 -14.91
C VAL A 195 5.89 -16.36 -13.54
N MET A 196 4.84 -17.15 -13.37
CA MET A 196 4.60 -17.85 -12.09
C MET A 196 5.73 -18.82 -11.73
N HIS A 197 6.34 -19.48 -12.72
CA HIS A 197 7.43 -20.43 -12.49
C HIS A 197 8.79 -19.80 -12.21
N GLU A 198 9.07 -18.62 -12.80
CA GLU A 198 10.34 -17.91 -12.66
C GLU A 198 10.35 -16.96 -11.45
N ASP A 199 9.28 -16.18 -11.25
CA ASP A 199 9.31 -15.00 -10.37
C ASP A 199 8.53 -15.16 -9.05
N PHE A 200 7.65 -16.17 -8.92
CA PHE A 200 6.68 -16.28 -7.81
C PHE A 200 6.94 -17.48 -6.86
N LYS A 201 8.21 -17.80 -6.58
CA LYS A 201 8.61 -18.84 -5.61
C LYS A 201 9.05 -18.28 -4.26
#